data_AF-A0A1S2Z7S9-F1
#
_entry.id   AF-A0A1S2Z7S9-F1
#
_cell.length_a   1.000
_cell.length_b   1.000
_cell.length_c   1.000
_cell.angle_alpha   90.00
_cell.angle_beta   90.00
_cell.angle_gamma   90.00
#
_symmetry.space_group_name_H-M   'P 1'
#
loop_
_entity.id
_entity.type
_entity.pdbx_description
1 polymer ?
#
loop_
_entity_poly.entity_id
_entity_poly.type
_entity_poly.pdbx_seq_one_letter_code
_entity_poly.pdbx_strand_id
1 'polypeptide(L)'
;MAPNTWDVLSESKRIIKSQPSLYNNLTLIFLLPLSFSTFLYQILFKHFQQQQQQPNPTLIFSFTLSFLLFSSIFTYSAVIAITYSIYHGFFNRPIKLKEAIKSIATSFFPLLATSVVTFVIFFFIFFLIILLSGLVFFHIIYLGDTYLENDPYYLVVLCSFAFVLMIVVFPLVMYLMVNFSLVNVIVVVESCWGLEPLRRSWRLVKGMKRLILSTFIFFGLLQWILLWIVRYNWVFIFMISPILAMLMLYNIAVYTMIYIYCKENHGELGEEKDGATLPLIP
;
A
#
# COMPACT_ATOMS: atom_id res chain seq x y z
N MET A 1 -3.50 15.43 -22.15
CA MET A 1 -4.85 14.93 -21.82
C MET A 1 -4.64 13.83 -20.77
N ALA A 2 -5.26 13.91 -19.59
CA ALA A 2 -5.00 12.92 -18.55
C ALA A 2 -5.55 11.54 -18.99
N PRO A 3 -4.76 10.45 -18.92
CA PRO A 3 -5.21 9.13 -19.33
C PRO A 3 -6.34 8.63 -18.42
N ASN A 4 -7.26 7.85 -18.98
CA ASN A 4 -8.29 7.20 -18.17
C ASN A 4 -7.71 5.98 -17.45
N THR A 5 -8.39 5.51 -16.39
CA THR A 5 -7.99 4.30 -15.65
C THR A 5 -7.85 3.07 -16.56
N TRP A 6 -8.74 2.94 -17.55
CA TRP A 6 -8.72 1.86 -18.54
C TRP A 6 -7.50 1.90 -19.46
N ASP A 7 -7.01 3.10 -19.80
CA ASP A 7 -5.83 3.26 -20.64
C ASP A 7 -4.59 2.77 -19.88
N VAL A 8 -4.46 3.18 -18.61
CA VAL A 8 -3.37 2.73 -17.73
C VAL A 8 -3.43 1.21 -17.51
N LEU A 9 -4.64 0.66 -17.33
CA LEU A 9 -4.83 -0.77 -17.11
C LEU A 9 -4.50 -1.59 -18.37
N SER A 10 -4.94 -1.13 -19.54
CA SER A 10 -4.66 -1.83 -20.81
C SER A 10 -3.16 -1.82 -21.13
N GLU A 11 -2.48 -0.71 -20.83
CA GLU A 11 -1.05 -0.57 -21.03
C GLU A 11 -0.23 -1.43 -20.06
N SER A 12 -0.59 -1.43 -18.77
CA SER A 12 0.04 -2.32 -17.79
C SER A 12 -0.13 -3.80 -18.17
N LYS A 13 -1.32 -4.19 -18.67
CA LYS A 13 -1.59 -5.53 -19.19
C LYS A 13 -0.74 -5.86 -20.42
N ARG A 14 -0.50 -4.89 -21.31
CA ARG A 14 0.35 -5.07 -22.50
C ARG A 14 1.79 -5.36 -22.10
N ILE A 15 2.34 -4.62 -21.14
CA ILE A 15 3.71 -4.81 -20.63
C ILE A 15 3.85 -6.15 -19.91
N ILE A 16 2.89 -6.53 -19.06
CA ILE A 16 2.93 -7.83 -18.38
C ILE A 16 2.88 -8.98 -19.39
N LYS A 17 2.07 -8.84 -20.46
CA LYS A 17 1.96 -9.86 -21.51
C LYS A 17 3.17 -9.96 -22.43
N SER A 18 4.04 -8.95 -22.48
CA SER A 18 5.25 -9.03 -23.31
C SER A 18 6.31 -9.98 -22.72
N GLN A 19 6.33 -10.14 -21.40
CA GLN A 19 7.28 -11.00 -20.69
C GLN A 19 6.59 -11.88 -19.63
N PRO A 20 5.65 -12.78 -20.03
CA PRO A 20 4.81 -13.51 -19.09
C PRO A 20 5.61 -14.41 -18.14
N SER A 21 6.72 -14.99 -18.61
CA SER A 21 7.58 -15.86 -17.77
C SER A 21 8.20 -15.08 -16.60
N LEU A 22 8.70 -13.86 -16.84
CA LEU A 22 9.29 -13.03 -15.78
C LEU A 22 8.26 -12.68 -14.71
N TYR A 23 7.11 -12.13 -15.12
CA TYR A 23 6.07 -11.71 -14.18
C TYR A 23 5.41 -12.89 -13.46
N ASN A 24 5.26 -14.03 -14.12
CA ASN A 24 4.78 -15.25 -13.47
C ASN A 24 5.77 -15.73 -12.40
N ASN A 25 7.07 -15.73 -12.70
CA ASN A 25 8.10 -16.10 -11.73
C ASN A 25 8.15 -15.13 -10.54
N LEU A 26 8.08 -13.81 -10.79
CA LEU A 26 8.02 -12.81 -9.70
C LEU A 26 6.77 -12.99 -8.83
N THR A 27 5.63 -13.29 -9.45
CA THR A 27 4.38 -13.57 -8.73
C THR A 27 4.51 -14.83 -7.89
N LEU A 28 5.08 -15.90 -8.45
CA LEU A 28 5.30 -17.17 -7.76
C LEU A 28 6.27 -17.04 -6.57
N ILE A 29 7.34 -16.26 -6.74
CA ILE A 29 8.39 -16.09 -5.73
C ILE A 29 7.93 -15.17 -4.59
N PHE A 30 7.25 -14.05 -4.89
CA PHE A 30 6.97 -13.03 -3.89
C PHE A 30 5.48 -12.88 -3.54
N LEU A 31 4.59 -12.79 -4.53
CA LEU A 31 3.19 -12.42 -4.29
C LEU A 31 2.31 -13.61 -3.86
N LEU A 32 2.60 -14.81 -4.36
CA LEU A 32 1.86 -16.02 -4.02
C LEU A 32 2.10 -16.45 -2.57
N PRO A 33 3.35 -16.51 -2.05
CA PRO A 33 3.59 -16.81 -0.64
C PRO A 33 2.97 -15.77 0.28
N LEU A 34 3.00 -14.50 -0.11
CA LEU A 34 2.37 -13.40 0.63
C LEU A 34 0.85 -13.55 0.71
N SER A 35 0.20 -13.82 -0.42
CA SER A 35 -1.27 -13.98 -0.51
C SER A 35 -1.73 -15.19 0.30
N PHE A 36 -1.04 -16.33 0.16
CA PHE A 36 -1.35 -17.54 0.91
C PHE A 36 -1.13 -17.36 2.41
N SER A 37 -0.01 -16.75 2.81
CA SER A 37 0.29 -16.47 4.22
C SER A 37 -0.73 -15.52 4.86
N THR A 38 -1.22 -14.53 4.10
CA THR A 38 -2.28 -13.62 4.58
C THR A 38 -3.55 -14.37 4.97
N PHE A 39 -3.97 -15.34 4.15
CA PHE A 39 -5.12 -16.17 4.46
C PHE A 39 -4.86 -17.12 5.62
N LEU A 40 -3.71 -17.82 5.62
CA LEU A 40 -3.31 -18.69 6.72
C LEU A 40 -3.22 -17.94 8.06
N TYR A 41 -2.78 -16.69 8.05
CA TYR A 41 -2.71 -15.88 9.25
C TYR A 41 -4.09 -15.66 9.87
N GLN A 42 -5.10 -15.23 9.07
CA GLN A 42 -6.47 -15.02 9.58
C GLN A 42 -7.05 -16.27 10.23
N ILE A 43 -6.71 -17.39 9.61
CA ILE A 43 -7.10 -18.75 9.96
C ILE A 43 -6.52 -19.16 11.30
N LEU A 44 -5.20 -19.14 11.40
CA LEU A 44 -4.49 -19.52 12.61
C LEU A 44 -4.84 -18.57 13.73
N PHE A 45 -4.94 -17.27 13.46
CA PHE A 45 -5.33 -16.26 14.44
C PHE A 45 -6.71 -16.54 15.02
N LYS A 46 -7.72 -16.86 14.19
CA LYS A 46 -9.06 -17.24 14.67
C LYS A 46 -9.01 -18.52 15.50
N HIS A 47 -8.22 -19.50 15.09
CA HIS A 47 -8.07 -20.75 15.84
C HIS A 47 -7.44 -20.53 17.23
N PHE A 48 -6.38 -19.72 17.30
CA PHE A 48 -5.75 -19.33 18.58
C PHE A 48 -6.72 -18.57 19.50
N GLN A 49 -7.61 -17.74 18.94
CA GLN A 49 -8.64 -17.06 19.73
C GLN A 49 -9.75 -18.01 20.23
N GLN A 50 -10.08 -19.07 19.48
CA GLN A 50 -11.18 -19.97 19.83
C GLN A 50 -10.77 -21.12 20.76
N GLN A 51 -9.52 -21.58 20.72
CA GLN A 51 -9.07 -22.74 21.51
C GLN A 51 -8.74 -22.44 22.97
N GLN A 52 -8.48 -21.19 23.35
CA GLN A 52 -8.02 -20.85 24.70
C GLN A 52 -9.09 -20.09 25.50
N GLN A 53 -9.52 -20.66 26.63
CA GLN A 53 -10.34 -19.97 27.66
C GLN A 53 -9.63 -18.73 28.22
N GLN A 54 -8.29 -18.70 28.18
CA GLN A 54 -7.46 -17.49 28.37
C GLN A 54 -6.37 -17.45 27.29
N PRO A 55 -6.45 -16.52 26.31
CA PRO A 55 -5.44 -16.41 25.26
C PRO A 55 -4.09 -16.03 25.87
N ASN A 56 -3.03 -16.81 25.59
CA ASN A 56 -1.68 -16.44 25.99
C ASN A 56 -1.22 -15.24 25.14
N PRO A 57 -1.13 -14.02 25.72
CA PRO A 57 -0.87 -12.81 24.94
C PRO A 57 0.52 -12.82 24.30
N THR A 58 1.50 -13.49 24.94
CA THR A 58 2.88 -13.56 24.44
C THR A 58 3.01 -14.37 23.15
N LEU A 59 2.27 -15.49 23.04
CA LEU A 59 2.26 -16.33 21.86
C LEU A 59 1.61 -15.61 20.68
N ILE A 60 0.45 -14.97 20.90
CA ILE A 60 -0.25 -14.20 19.88
C ILE A 60 0.63 -13.05 19.39
N PHE A 61 1.25 -12.32 20.31
CA PHE A 61 2.17 -11.23 19.96
C PHE A 61 3.34 -11.73 19.11
N SER A 62 4.00 -12.81 19.52
CA SER A 62 5.11 -13.41 18.77
C SER A 62 4.69 -13.88 17.38
N PHE A 63 3.53 -14.53 17.27
CA PHE A 63 2.98 -15.00 16.01
C PHE A 63 2.64 -13.84 15.06
N THR A 64 1.95 -12.81 15.56
CA THR A 64 1.62 -11.60 14.80
C THR A 64 2.89 -10.87 14.36
N LEU A 65 3.88 -10.72 15.25
CA LEU A 65 5.15 -10.07 14.93
C LEU A 65 5.91 -10.81 13.81
N SER A 66 5.99 -12.14 13.91
CA SER A 66 6.60 -12.99 12.88
C SER A 66 5.90 -12.84 11.52
N PHE A 67 4.56 -12.87 11.52
CA PHE A 67 3.77 -12.67 10.30
C PHE A 67 3.98 -11.27 9.68
N LEU A 68 4.07 -10.22 10.51
CA LEU A 68 4.32 -8.85 10.05
C LEU A 68 5.70 -8.73 9.40
N LEU A 69 6.74 -9.28 10.04
CA LEU A 69 8.10 -9.28 9.50
C LEU A 69 8.14 -10.04 8.16
N PHE A 70 7.60 -11.26 8.12
CA PHE A 70 7.50 -12.05 6.90
C PHE A 70 6.78 -11.27 5.79
N SER A 71 5.59 -10.74 6.07
CA SER A 71 4.78 -10.03 5.09
C SER A 71 5.46 -8.75 4.58
N SER A 72 6.14 -8.01 5.46
CA SER A 72 6.87 -6.80 5.09
C SER A 72 8.01 -7.10 4.12
N ILE A 73 8.83 -8.14 4.40
CA ILE A 73 9.96 -8.53 3.54
C ILE A 73 9.45 -8.90 2.14
N PHE A 74 8.41 -9.75 2.07
CA PHE A 74 7.85 -10.18 0.79
C PHE A 74 7.17 -9.04 0.03
N THR A 75 6.45 -8.16 0.71
CA THR A 75 5.78 -7.01 0.08
C THR A 75 6.79 -6.02 -0.49
N TYR A 76 7.83 -5.64 0.27
CA TYR A 76 8.86 -4.73 -0.22
C TYR A 76 9.66 -5.35 -1.37
N SER A 77 10.02 -6.62 -1.27
CA SER A 77 10.72 -7.33 -2.34
C SER A 77 9.90 -7.38 -3.63
N ALA A 78 8.60 -7.67 -3.52
CA ALA A 78 7.69 -7.68 -4.67
C ALA A 78 7.59 -6.29 -5.32
N VAL A 79 7.35 -5.25 -4.51
CA VAL A 79 7.22 -3.87 -4.98
C VAL A 79 8.49 -3.44 -5.72
N ILE A 80 9.67 -3.70 -5.17
CA ILE A 80 10.95 -3.35 -5.81
C ILE A 80 11.12 -4.09 -7.13
N ALA A 81 11.03 -5.42 -7.11
CA ALA A 81 11.32 -6.24 -8.30
C ALA A 81 10.33 -6.00 -9.44
N ILE A 82 9.04 -5.83 -9.14
CA ILE A 82 7.98 -5.59 -10.13
C ILE A 82 8.08 -4.16 -10.68
N THR A 83 8.26 -3.15 -9.82
CA THR A 83 8.40 -1.75 -10.27
C THR A 83 9.62 -1.59 -11.17
N TYR A 84 10.76 -2.14 -10.77
CA TYR A 84 11.98 -2.14 -11.59
C TYR A 84 11.74 -2.81 -12.95
N SER A 85 11.06 -3.97 -12.95
CA SER A 85 10.77 -4.72 -14.16
C SER A 85 9.85 -3.96 -15.13
N ILE A 86 8.82 -3.28 -14.61
CA ILE A 86 7.85 -2.56 -15.43
C ILE A 86 8.44 -1.25 -15.95
N TYR A 87 9.22 -0.55 -15.12
CA TYR A 87 9.90 0.67 -15.52
C TYR A 87 10.83 0.42 -16.71
N HIS A 88 11.72 -0.55 -16.60
CA HIS A 88 12.62 -0.90 -17.70
C HIS A 88 11.91 -1.59 -18.88
N GLY A 89 10.82 -2.32 -18.62
CA GLY A 89 9.96 -2.90 -19.65
C GLY A 89 9.26 -1.85 -20.51
N PHE A 90 8.88 -0.71 -19.94
CA PHE A 90 8.32 0.43 -20.67
C PHE A 90 9.32 1.03 -21.67
N PHE A 91 10.60 1.05 -21.32
CA PHE A 91 11.69 1.50 -22.21
C PHE A 91 12.21 0.38 -23.15
N ASN A 92 11.45 -0.72 -23.32
CA ASN A 92 11.78 -1.85 -24.19
C ASN A 92 13.14 -2.52 -23.90
N ARG A 93 13.64 -2.45 -22.67
CA ARG A 93 14.88 -3.15 -22.27
C ARG A 93 14.53 -4.57 -21.80
N PRO A 94 15.15 -5.63 -22.34
CA PRO A 94 14.90 -6.98 -21.87
C PRO A 94 15.56 -7.18 -20.51
N ILE A 95 14.78 -7.60 -19.50
CA ILE A 95 15.25 -7.74 -18.13
C ILE A 95 15.26 -9.22 -17.77
N LYS A 96 16.37 -9.65 -17.16
CA LYS A 96 16.46 -10.99 -16.61
C LYS A 96 15.99 -10.98 -15.16
N LEU A 97 15.38 -12.09 -14.72
CA LEU A 97 14.94 -12.27 -13.32
C LEU A 97 16.05 -11.98 -12.30
N LYS A 98 17.30 -12.31 -12.64
CA LYS A 98 18.48 -12.02 -11.80
C LYS A 98 18.68 -10.52 -11.55
N GLU A 99 18.42 -9.67 -12.54
CA GLU A 99 18.56 -8.22 -12.43
C GLU A 99 17.45 -7.64 -11.55
N ALA A 100 16.22 -8.13 -11.71
CA ALA A 100 15.10 -7.74 -10.84
C ALA A 100 15.35 -8.12 -9.38
N ILE A 101 15.91 -9.31 -9.10
CA ILE A 101 16.29 -9.71 -7.73
C ILE A 101 17.45 -8.86 -7.22
N LYS A 102 18.44 -8.55 -8.05
CA LYS A 102 19.57 -7.69 -7.67
C LYS A 102 19.08 -6.30 -7.24
N SER A 103 18.06 -5.75 -7.88
CA SER A 103 17.44 -4.46 -7.51
C SER A 103 16.87 -4.47 -6.09
N ILE A 104 16.47 -5.63 -5.54
CA ILE A 104 15.98 -5.72 -4.17
C ILE A 104 17.07 -5.29 -3.19
N ALA A 105 18.30 -5.79 -3.37
CA ALA A 105 19.40 -5.49 -2.46
C ALA A 105 19.74 -3.99 -2.42
N THR A 106 19.57 -3.27 -3.52
CA THR A 106 19.89 -1.84 -3.61
C THR A 106 18.78 -0.96 -3.05
N SER A 107 17.51 -1.32 -3.28
CA SER A 107 16.37 -0.43 -2.98
C SER A 107 15.59 -0.82 -1.71
N PHE A 108 15.91 -1.96 -1.07
CA PHE A 108 15.22 -2.41 0.14
C PHE A 108 15.39 -1.46 1.33
N PHE A 109 16.62 -1.04 1.64
CA PHE A 109 16.87 -0.13 2.76
C PHE A 109 16.29 1.27 2.54
N PRO A 110 16.42 1.90 1.34
CA PRO A 110 15.73 3.15 1.03
C PRO A 110 14.22 3.09 1.23
N LEU A 111 13.58 1.99 0.80
CA LEU A 111 12.13 1.80 0.92
C LEU A 111 11.71 1.61 2.38
N LEU A 112 12.48 0.82 3.14
CA LEU A 112 12.25 0.64 4.57
C LEU A 112 12.38 1.96 5.33
N ALA A 113 13.43 2.74 5.07
CA ALA A 113 13.66 4.03 5.71
C ALA A 113 12.51 5.01 5.42
N THR A 114 12.08 5.10 4.16
CA THR A 114 10.97 5.97 3.74
C THR A 114 9.64 5.53 4.36
N SER A 115 9.41 4.22 4.48
CA SER A 115 8.25 3.65 5.17
C SER A 115 8.23 4.03 6.66
N VAL A 116 9.36 3.90 7.36
CA VAL A 116 9.49 4.31 8.77
C VAL A 116 9.17 5.80 8.94
N VAL A 117 9.74 6.66 8.10
CA VAL A 117 9.46 8.11 8.11
C VAL A 117 7.97 8.37 7.89
N THR A 118 7.36 7.66 6.94
CA THR A 118 5.92 7.77 6.65
C THR A 118 5.09 7.38 7.87
N PHE A 119 5.40 6.25 8.53
CA PHE A 119 4.71 5.83 9.75
C PHE A 119 4.84 6.84 10.89
N VAL A 120 6.03 7.41 11.09
CA VAL A 120 6.25 8.45 12.11
C VAL A 120 5.37 9.67 11.83
N ILE A 121 5.28 10.13 10.58
CA ILE A 121 4.42 11.26 10.21
C ILE A 121 2.94 10.94 10.50
N PHE A 122 2.45 9.78 10.07
CA PHE A 122 1.07 9.38 10.34
C PHE A 122 0.81 9.29 11.85
N PHE A 123 1.72 8.69 12.61
CA PHE A 123 1.62 8.60 14.07
C PHE A 123 1.44 9.98 14.71
N PHE A 124 2.27 10.97 14.35
CA PHE A 124 2.14 12.32 14.89
C PHE A 124 0.83 13.00 14.48
N ILE A 125 0.37 12.83 13.24
CA ILE A 125 -0.90 13.38 12.78
C ILE A 125 -2.07 12.80 13.58
N PHE A 126 -2.15 11.47 13.68
CA PHE A 126 -3.23 10.82 14.44
C PHE A 126 -3.16 11.12 15.92
N PHE A 127 -1.96 11.12 16.51
CA PHE A 127 -1.75 11.48 17.91
C PHE A 127 -2.29 12.88 18.21
N LEU A 128 -1.98 13.87 17.37
CA LEU A 128 -2.44 15.24 17.55
C LEU A 128 -3.97 15.36 17.40
N ILE A 129 -4.57 14.67 16.43
CA ILE A 129 -6.03 14.65 16.25
C ILE A 129 -6.72 14.02 17.46
N ILE A 130 -6.23 12.86 17.91
CA ILE A 130 -6.78 12.17 19.07
C ILE A 130 -6.63 13.03 20.32
N LEU A 131 -5.46 13.64 20.54
CA LEU A 131 -5.20 14.53 21.68
C LEU A 131 -6.17 15.73 21.69
N LEU A 132 -6.28 16.46 20.58
CA LEU A 132 -7.18 17.61 20.45
C LEU A 132 -8.64 17.19 20.67
N SER A 133 -9.04 16.07 20.05
CA SER A 133 -10.39 15.55 20.21
C SER A 133 -10.69 15.14 21.66
N GLY A 134 -9.74 14.48 22.34
CA GLY A 134 -9.85 14.09 23.74
C GLY A 134 -9.97 15.28 24.68
N LEU A 135 -9.25 16.37 24.41
CA LEU A 135 -9.39 17.63 25.16
C LEU A 135 -10.78 18.25 25.00
N VAL A 136 -11.32 18.26 23.78
CA VAL A 136 -12.70 18.74 23.52
C VAL A 136 -13.71 17.88 24.27
N PHE A 137 -13.57 16.55 24.19
CA PHE A 137 -14.45 15.62 24.89
C PHE A 137 -14.38 15.79 26.42
N PHE A 138 -13.18 15.93 26.97
CA PHE A 138 -12.97 16.17 28.40
C PHE A 138 -13.62 17.49 28.84
N HIS A 139 -13.47 18.55 28.06
CA HIS A 139 -14.09 19.84 28.35
C HIS A 139 -15.62 19.75 28.34
N ILE A 140 -16.22 19.03 27.39
CA ILE A 140 -17.68 18.85 27.30
C ILE A 140 -18.22 18.12 28.53
N ILE A 141 -17.55 17.06 28.99
CA ILE A 141 -17.99 16.28 30.16
C ILE A 141 -17.76 17.05 31.47
N TYR A 142 -16.57 17.62 31.65
CA TYR A 142 -16.16 18.21 32.92
C TYR A 142 -16.82 19.57 33.18
N LEU A 143 -17.02 20.39 32.15
CA LEU A 143 -17.72 21.69 32.29
C LEU A 143 -19.23 21.58 32.05
N GLY A 144 -19.71 20.47 31.47
CA GLY A 144 -21.13 20.21 31.29
C GLY A 144 -21.87 19.76 32.55
N ASP A 145 -21.16 19.53 33.67
CA ASP A 145 -21.69 19.04 34.95
C ASP A 145 -22.60 17.80 34.81
N THR A 146 -22.38 17.03 33.74
CA THR A 146 -23.15 15.84 33.42
C THR A 146 -22.54 14.66 34.15
N TYR A 147 -22.99 14.40 35.38
CA TYR A 147 -22.72 13.18 36.15
C TYR A 147 -23.42 11.97 35.50
N LEU A 148 -22.93 11.53 34.34
CA LEU A 148 -23.51 10.44 33.55
C LEU A 148 -22.63 9.19 33.65
N GLU A 149 -22.39 8.68 34.86
CA GLU A 149 -21.61 7.44 35.02
C GLU A 149 -22.43 6.18 34.70
N ASN A 150 -23.77 6.24 34.70
CA ASN A 150 -24.63 5.05 34.51
C ASN A 150 -25.84 5.26 33.57
N ASP A 151 -25.94 6.42 32.91
CA ASP A 151 -27.08 6.72 32.05
C ASP A 151 -26.83 6.31 30.58
N PRO A 152 -27.83 5.78 29.87
CA PRO A 152 -27.71 5.42 28.44
C PRO A 152 -27.31 6.59 27.54
N TYR A 153 -27.49 7.83 28.02
CA TYR A 153 -27.08 9.05 27.34
C TYR A 153 -25.56 9.18 27.17
N TYR A 154 -24.74 8.67 28.09
CA TYR A 154 -23.28 8.73 27.96
C TYR A 154 -22.79 7.95 26.74
N LEU A 155 -23.32 6.74 26.54
CA LEU A 155 -22.97 5.90 25.38
C LEU A 155 -23.37 6.56 24.07
N VAL A 156 -24.53 7.22 24.01
CA VAL A 156 -24.99 7.96 22.83
C VAL A 156 -24.05 9.12 22.52
N VAL A 157 -23.64 9.91 23.52
CA VAL A 157 -22.69 11.02 23.35
C VAL A 157 -21.33 10.51 22.85
N LEU A 158 -20.78 9.45 23.46
CA LEU A 158 -19.52 8.85 23.04
C LEU A 158 -19.58 8.32 21.59
N CYS A 159 -20.65 7.59 21.23
CA CYS A 159 -20.85 7.07 19.88
C CYS A 159 -21.00 8.20 18.85
N SER A 160 -21.73 9.26 19.19
CA SER A 160 -21.88 10.44 18.32
C SER A 160 -20.56 11.15 18.07
N PHE A 161 -19.74 11.30 19.12
CA PHE A 161 -18.42 11.90 19.03
C PHE A 161 -17.46 11.05 18.18
N ALA A 162 -17.44 9.74 18.40
CA ALA A 162 -16.65 8.81 17.59
C ALA A 162 -17.06 8.84 16.11
N PHE A 163 -18.36 8.94 15.83
CA PHE A 163 -18.86 9.05 14.46
C PHE A 163 -18.41 10.35 13.77
N VAL A 164 -18.48 11.48 14.47
CA VAL A 164 -17.97 12.77 13.97
C VAL A 164 -16.47 12.69 13.70
N LEU A 165 -15.69 12.11 14.60
CA LEU A 165 -14.25 11.91 14.38
C LEU A 165 -13.97 11.04 13.16
N MET A 166 -14.74 9.98 12.94
CA MET A 166 -14.58 9.13 11.76
C MET A 166 -14.85 9.91 10.46
N ILE A 167 -15.88 10.75 10.43
CA ILE A 167 -16.19 11.62 9.28
C ILE A 167 -15.04 12.60 8.96
N VAL A 168 -14.34 13.11 9.98
CA VAL A 168 -13.22 14.05 9.78
C VAL A 168 -11.92 13.33 9.40
N VAL A 169 -11.62 12.23 10.09
CA VAL A 169 -10.37 11.49 9.91
C VAL A 169 -10.35 10.74 8.57
N PHE A 170 -11.48 10.18 8.14
CA PHE A 170 -11.52 9.36 6.93
C PHE A 170 -11.09 10.12 5.65
N PRO A 171 -11.63 11.32 5.33
CA PRO A 171 -11.18 12.11 4.20
C PRO A 171 -9.71 12.54 4.30
N LEU A 172 -9.22 12.84 5.51
CA LEU A 172 -7.82 13.19 5.74
C LEU A 172 -6.90 12.03 5.38
N VAL A 173 -7.23 10.82 5.82
CA VAL A 173 -6.47 9.61 5.51
C VAL A 173 -6.50 9.33 4.01
N MET A 174 -7.67 9.41 3.37
CA MET A 174 -7.79 9.23 1.93
C MET A 174 -6.96 10.25 1.15
N TYR A 175 -6.95 11.52 1.60
CA TYR A 175 -6.15 12.57 1.02
C TYR A 175 -4.65 12.28 1.12
N LEU A 176 -4.16 11.87 2.30
CA LEU A 176 -2.76 11.51 2.50
C LEU A 176 -2.37 10.27 1.67
N MET A 177 -3.22 9.24 1.65
CA MET A 177 -2.98 8.01 0.87
C MET A 177 -2.83 8.31 -0.63
N VAL A 178 -3.68 9.18 -1.20
CA VAL A 178 -3.60 9.57 -2.61
C VAL A 178 -2.31 10.35 -2.89
N ASN A 179 -1.91 11.29 -2.02
CA ASN A 179 -0.69 12.07 -2.26
C ASN A 179 0.59 11.23 -2.07
N PHE A 180 0.55 10.17 -1.26
CA PHE A 180 1.70 9.29 -0.98
C PHE A 180 1.67 7.98 -1.77
N SER A 181 0.73 7.78 -2.69
CA SER A 181 0.57 6.52 -3.42
C SER A 181 1.78 6.16 -4.29
N LEU A 182 2.54 7.16 -4.77
CA LEU A 182 3.68 6.96 -5.66
C LEU A 182 5.01 6.82 -4.92
N VAL A 183 5.04 6.98 -3.59
CA VAL A 183 6.27 6.98 -2.79
C VAL A 183 7.07 5.70 -3.01
N ASN A 184 6.41 4.55 -2.96
CA ASN A 184 7.06 3.26 -3.17
C ASN A 184 7.71 3.15 -4.55
N VAL A 185 7.05 3.67 -5.58
CA VAL A 185 7.56 3.64 -6.96
C VAL A 185 8.75 4.59 -7.10
N ILE A 186 8.63 5.81 -6.56
CA ILE A 186 9.67 6.84 -6.60
C ILE A 186 10.94 6.36 -5.90
N VAL A 187 10.84 5.74 -4.73
CA VAL A 187 12.01 5.20 -4.01
C VAL A 187 12.73 4.14 -4.84
N VAL A 188 11.98 3.29 -5.55
CA VAL A 188 12.58 2.24 -6.38
C VAL A 188 13.26 2.82 -7.62
N VAL A 189 12.61 3.78 -8.29
CA VAL A 189 13.07 4.31 -9.58
C VAL A 189 14.12 5.42 -9.41
N GLU A 190 13.89 6.38 -8.53
CA GLU A 190 14.78 7.53 -8.32
C GLU A 190 15.85 7.23 -7.25
N SER A 191 15.80 6.07 -6.57
CA SER A 191 16.73 5.67 -5.50
C SER A 191 16.83 6.68 -4.34
N CYS A 192 15.81 7.51 -4.15
CA CYS A 192 15.71 8.48 -3.06
C CYS A 192 15.23 7.83 -1.75
N TRP A 193 15.52 8.47 -0.62
CA TRP A 193 15.20 7.97 0.72
C TRP A 193 14.68 9.08 1.65
N GLY A 194 13.91 8.70 2.66
CA GLY A 194 13.47 9.59 3.73
C GLY A 194 12.30 10.49 3.33
N LEU A 195 12.46 11.81 3.52
CA LEU A 195 11.39 12.80 3.25
C LEU A 195 11.31 13.25 1.79
N GLU A 196 12.40 13.08 1.04
CA GLU A 196 12.48 13.51 -0.35
C GLU A 196 11.45 12.78 -1.26
N PRO A 197 11.30 11.44 -1.20
CA PRO A 197 10.27 10.73 -1.96
C PRO A 197 8.84 11.18 -1.65
N LEU A 198 8.56 11.57 -0.40
CA LEU A 198 7.24 12.04 0.03
C LEU A 198 6.90 13.38 -0.60
N ARG A 199 7.85 14.34 -0.55
CA ARG A 199 7.68 15.65 -1.18
C ARG A 199 7.59 15.52 -2.70
N ARG A 200 8.35 14.60 -3.28
CA ARG A 200 8.32 14.30 -4.72
C ARG A 200 6.96 13.73 -5.14
N SER A 201 6.44 12.73 -4.42
CA SER A 201 5.11 12.16 -4.67
C SER A 201 4.03 13.23 -4.66
N TRP A 202 4.04 14.12 -3.66
CA TRP A 202 3.06 15.20 -3.56
C TRP A 202 3.05 16.13 -4.79
N ARG A 203 4.23 16.45 -5.33
CA ARG A 203 4.36 17.28 -6.54
C ARG A 203 3.85 16.54 -7.78
N LEU A 204 4.26 15.29 -7.95
CA LEU A 204 3.90 14.48 -9.13
C LEU A 204 2.40 14.21 -9.21
N VAL A 205 1.76 13.93 -8.07
CA VAL A 205 0.32 13.64 -7.99
C VAL A 205 -0.55 14.88 -8.30
N LYS A 206 0.01 16.09 -8.29
CA LYS A 206 -0.72 17.32 -8.60
C LYS A 206 -1.22 17.26 -10.06
N GLY A 207 -2.55 17.23 -10.22
CA GLY A 207 -3.22 17.11 -11.53
C GLY A 207 -3.78 15.71 -11.85
N MET A 208 -3.34 14.66 -11.14
CA MET A 208 -3.76 13.27 -11.39
C MET A 208 -4.44 12.59 -10.18
N LYS A 209 -4.81 13.39 -9.16
CA LYS A 209 -5.46 12.91 -7.93
C LYS A 209 -6.70 12.04 -8.16
N ARG A 210 -7.56 12.42 -9.11
CA ARG A 210 -8.79 11.68 -9.41
C ARG A 210 -8.50 10.29 -10.00
N LEU A 211 -7.48 10.20 -10.87
CA LEU A 211 -7.06 8.93 -11.47
C LEU A 211 -6.53 7.98 -10.38
N ILE A 212 -5.64 8.47 -9.53
CA ILE A 212 -5.07 7.71 -8.42
C ILE A 212 -6.15 7.26 -7.44
N LEU A 213 -7.05 8.18 -7.05
CA LEU A 213 -8.16 7.86 -6.15
C LEU A 213 -9.07 6.77 -6.75
N SER A 214 -9.41 6.88 -8.04
CA SER A 214 -10.24 5.87 -8.72
C SER A 214 -9.55 4.50 -8.75
N THR A 215 -8.26 4.46 -9.05
CA THR A 215 -7.47 3.22 -9.06
C THR A 215 -7.37 2.62 -7.67
N PHE A 216 -7.11 3.44 -6.64
CA PHE A 216 -7.03 3.00 -5.25
C PHE A 216 -8.35 2.37 -4.79
N ILE A 217 -9.48 3.02 -5.07
CA ILE A 217 -10.81 2.50 -4.73
C ILE A 217 -11.07 1.19 -5.48
N PHE A 218 -10.78 1.12 -6.78
CA PHE A 218 -10.99 -0.08 -7.58
C PHE A 218 -10.22 -1.28 -7.03
N PHE A 219 -8.88 -1.19 -6.93
CA PHE A 219 -8.06 -2.29 -6.42
C PHE A 219 -8.35 -2.61 -4.95
N GLY A 220 -8.61 -1.59 -4.12
CA GLY A 220 -8.96 -1.77 -2.72
C GLY A 220 -10.27 -2.53 -2.53
N LEU A 221 -11.32 -2.18 -3.28
CA LEU A 221 -12.61 -2.89 -3.24
C LEU A 221 -12.47 -4.35 -3.69
N LEU A 222 -11.76 -4.60 -4.80
CA LEU A 222 -11.51 -5.96 -5.29
C LEU A 222 -10.74 -6.80 -4.26
N GLN A 223 -9.68 -6.26 -3.66
CA GLN A 223 -8.92 -6.94 -2.61
C GLN A 223 -9.81 -7.25 -1.41
N TRP A 224 -10.62 -6.28 -0.97
CA TRP A 224 -11.52 -6.45 0.17
C TRP A 224 -12.57 -7.53 -0.07
N ILE A 225 -13.18 -7.57 -1.26
CA ILE A 225 -14.15 -8.61 -1.65
C ILE A 225 -13.50 -10.00 -1.61
N LEU A 226 -12.29 -10.16 -2.17
CA LEU A 226 -11.58 -11.44 -2.17
C LEU A 226 -11.27 -11.92 -0.73
N LEU A 227 -10.83 -11.01 0.15
CA LEU A 227 -10.61 -11.30 1.56
C LEU A 227 -11.90 -11.72 2.26
N TRP A 228 -13.02 -11.07 1.95
CA TRP A 228 -14.32 -11.38 2.51
C TRP A 228 -14.82 -12.79 2.11
N ILE A 229 -14.63 -13.19 0.85
CA ILE A 229 -15.08 -14.50 0.33
C ILE A 229 -14.37 -15.66 1.07
N VAL A 230 -13.06 -15.56 1.32
CA VAL A 230 -12.29 -16.61 2.01
C VAL A 230 -12.79 -16.86 3.43
N ARG A 231 -13.38 -15.84 4.08
CA ARG A 231 -13.94 -15.97 5.44
C ARG A 231 -15.09 -16.98 5.51
N TYR A 232 -15.81 -17.22 4.42
CA TYR A 232 -16.91 -18.17 4.37
C TYR A 232 -16.44 -19.62 4.36
N ASN A 233 -15.41 -19.94 3.57
CA ASN A 233 -14.89 -21.29 3.48
C ASN A 233 -13.39 -21.29 3.17
N TRP A 234 -12.66 -22.03 3.99
CA TRP A 234 -11.21 -22.13 3.99
C TRP A 234 -10.70 -22.89 2.76
N VAL A 235 -11.54 -23.72 2.13
CA VAL A 235 -11.20 -24.36 0.86
C VAL A 235 -10.95 -23.32 -0.25
N PHE A 236 -11.59 -22.15 -0.18
CA PHE A 236 -11.41 -21.10 -1.19
C PHE A 236 -10.02 -20.45 -1.18
N ILE A 237 -9.18 -20.68 -0.16
CA ILE A 237 -7.82 -20.13 -0.10
C ILE A 237 -7.01 -20.53 -1.31
N PHE A 238 -7.07 -21.81 -1.72
CA PHE A 238 -6.27 -22.33 -2.83
C PHE A 238 -6.67 -21.69 -4.16
N MET A 239 -7.94 -21.34 -4.33
CA MET A 239 -8.46 -20.72 -5.54
C MET A 239 -8.26 -19.20 -5.54
N ILE A 240 -8.44 -18.54 -4.39
CA ILE A 240 -8.42 -17.08 -4.26
C ILE A 240 -7.00 -16.54 -4.10
N SER A 241 -6.09 -17.29 -3.49
CA SER A 241 -4.67 -16.90 -3.33
C SER A 241 -3.99 -16.49 -4.65
N PRO A 242 -4.02 -17.31 -5.72
CA PRO A 242 -3.41 -16.90 -6.99
C PRO A 242 -4.12 -15.70 -7.64
N ILE A 243 -5.44 -15.56 -7.45
CA ILE A 243 -6.21 -14.40 -7.96
C ILE A 243 -5.77 -13.13 -7.22
N LEU A 244 -5.62 -13.19 -5.90
CA LEU A 244 -5.14 -12.08 -5.08
C LEU A 244 -3.69 -11.71 -5.43
N ALA A 245 -2.82 -12.69 -5.64
CA ALA A 245 -1.44 -12.47 -6.06
C ALA A 245 -1.37 -11.74 -7.41
N MET A 246 -2.18 -12.17 -8.39
CA MET A 246 -2.29 -11.46 -9.67
C MET A 246 -2.84 -10.05 -9.51
N LEU A 247 -3.84 -9.85 -8.65
CA LEU A 247 -4.40 -8.53 -8.38
C LEU A 247 -3.36 -7.58 -7.77
N MET A 248 -2.50 -8.09 -6.87
CA MET A 248 -1.37 -7.34 -6.31
C MET A 248 -0.34 -6.97 -7.38
N LEU A 249 -0.03 -7.88 -8.31
CA LEU A 249 0.85 -7.60 -9.45
C LEU A 249 0.31 -6.44 -10.29
N TYR A 250 -0.97 -6.51 -10.68
CA TYR A 250 -1.62 -5.44 -11.45
C TYR A 250 -1.65 -4.12 -10.69
N ASN A 251 -1.86 -4.16 -9.37
CA ASN A 251 -1.86 -2.95 -8.55
C ASN A 251 -0.50 -2.23 -8.60
N ILE A 252 0.60 -2.97 -8.39
CA ILE A 252 1.97 -2.42 -8.47
C ILE A 252 2.25 -1.92 -9.90
N ALA A 253 1.79 -2.66 -10.91
CA ALA A 253 1.97 -2.30 -12.31
C ALA A 253 1.27 -0.98 -12.68
N VAL A 254 0.02 -0.83 -12.27
CA VAL A 254 -0.76 0.38 -12.54
C VAL A 254 -0.14 1.58 -11.83
N TYR A 255 0.30 1.47 -10.57
CA TYR A 255 0.99 2.58 -9.90
C TYR A 255 2.31 2.98 -10.57
N THR A 256 3.05 1.99 -11.09
CA THR A 256 4.28 2.26 -11.86
C THR A 256 3.96 3.02 -13.15
N MET A 257 2.89 2.63 -13.86
CA MET A 257 2.45 3.34 -15.06
C MET A 257 1.92 4.74 -14.76
N ILE A 258 1.15 4.91 -13.67
CA ILE A 258 0.71 6.25 -13.23
C ILE A 258 1.91 7.14 -12.95
N TYR A 259 2.96 6.62 -12.32
CA TYR A 259 4.19 7.38 -12.11
C TYR A 259 4.82 7.86 -13.43
N ILE A 260 4.93 6.98 -14.43
CA ILE A 260 5.46 7.34 -15.75
C ILE A 260 4.61 8.44 -16.41
N TYR A 261 3.28 8.31 -16.37
CA TYR A 261 2.37 9.34 -16.89
C TYR A 261 2.44 10.65 -16.10
N CYS A 262 2.60 10.60 -14.77
CA CYS A 262 2.84 11.79 -13.95
C CYS A 262 4.13 12.50 -14.38
N LYS A 263 5.19 11.75 -14.63
CA LYS A 263 6.49 12.27 -15.08
C LYS A 263 6.38 12.91 -16.48
N GLU A 264 5.64 12.28 -17.38
CA GLU A 264 5.34 12.82 -18.71
C GLU A 264 4.55 14.13 -18.64
N ASN A 265 3.53 14.20 -17.78
CA ASN A 265 2.69 15.39 -17.63
C ASN A 265 3.48 16.61 -17.07
N HIS A 266 4.55 16.37 -16.33
CA HIS A 266 5.46 17.43 -15.86
C HIS A 266 6.63 17.71 -16.83
N GLY A 267 6.69 17.04 -17.98
CA GLY A 267 7.73 17.25 -19.01
C GLY A 267 9.08 16.56 -18.73
N GLU A 268 9.22 15.88 -17.60
CA GLU A 268 10.49 15.30 -17.13
C GLU A 268 10.86 13.98 -17.84
N LEU A 269 9.95 13.41 -18.64
CA LEU A 269 10.18 12.15 -19.36
C LEU A 269 11.03 12.33 -20.64
N GLY A 270 11.06 13.54 -21.22
CA GLY A 270 11.85 13.84 -22.41
C GLY A 270 13.36 13.82 -22.13
N GLU A 271 13.79 14.44 -21.04
CA GLU A 271 15.20 14.53 -20.64
C GLU A 271 15.83 13.16 -20.37
N GLU A 272 15.06 12.20 -19.86
CA GLU A 272 15.56 10.85 -19.58
C GLU A 272 15.65 9.98 -20.84
N LYS A 273 14.76 10.19 -21.82
CA LYS A 273 14.88 9.54 -23.14
C LYS A 273 16.11 10.05 -23.89
N ASP A 274 16.42 11.34 -23.79
CA ASP A 274 17.59 11.97 -24.42
C ASP A 274 18.90 11.67 -23.68
N GLY A 275 18.86 11.54 -22.34
CA GLY A 275 20.00 11.07 -21.55
C GLY A 275 20.31 9.58 -21.76
N ALA A 276 19.30 8.76 -22.04
CA ALA A 276 19.47 7.33 -22.36
C ALA A 276 19.98 7.05 -23.78
N THR A 277 19.91 8.03 -24.69
CA THR A 277 20.48 7.97 -26.05
C THR A 277 21.89 8.57 -26.13
N LEU A 278 22.34 9.32 -25.13
CA LEU A 278 23.76 9.61 -24.95
C LEU A 278 24.45 8.34 -24.43
N PRO A 279 25.44 7.80 -25.17
CA PRO A 279 26.20 6.66 -24.66
C PRO A 279 26.83 7.08 -23.33
N LEU A 280 26.68 6.23 -22.32
CA LEU A 280 27.59 6.22 -21.18
C LEU A 280 28.99 5.97 -21.78
N ILE A 281 29.71 7.06 -22.05
CA ILE A 281 31.11 7.10 -22.47
C ILE A 281 31.95 6.48 -21.33
N PRO A 282 33.00 5.71 -21.67
CA PRO A 282 33.33 4.44 -21.02
C PRO A 282 33.95 4.54 -19.63
#